data_AF-A0A4S8IHU6-F1
#
_entry.id   AF-A0A4S8IHU6-F1
#
_cell.length_a   1.000
_cell.length_b   1.000
_cell.length_c   1.000
_cell.angle_alpha   90.00
_cell.angle_beta   90.00
_cell.angle_gamma   90.00
#
_symmetry.space_group_name_H-M   'P 1'
#
loop_
_entity.id
_entity.type
_entity.pdbx_description
1 polymer ?
#
loop_
_entity_poly.entity_id
_entity_poly.type
_entity_poly.pdbx_seq_one_letter_code
_entity_poly.pdbx_strand_id
1 'polypeptide(L)'
;MFEAVPSGDAIFLKWVLHDWSDEDCVKILKNCWKALTENGKVIVVQCILPIVPETTAKAQAVFQLDLYMLVCTNGGREISEEEFRDLAIEAGFPGFKVAHAFTDTWVMEFTK
;
A
#
# COMPACT_ATOMS: atom_id res chain seq x y z
N MET A 1 9.81 13.63 9.84
CA MET A 1 8.75 13.30 8.86
C MET A 1 7.98 12.09 9.39
N PHE A 2 6.67 12.00 9.16
CA PHE A 2 5.75 10.94 9.67
C PHE A 2 5.62 10.89 11.20
N GLU A 3 5.11 11.96 11.82
CA GLU A 3 4.99 12.03 13.29
C GLU A 3 3.71 11.40 13.84
N ALA A 4 2.55 11.74 13.25
CA ALA A 4 1.26 11.23 13.69
C ALA A 4 0.21 11.35 12.57
N VAL A 5 -0.89 10.62 12.72
CA VAL A 5 -2.11 10.77 11.92
C VAL A 5 -3.31 10.92 12.87
N PRO A 6 -4.38 11.66 12.49
CA PRO A 6 -5.58 11.78 13.32
C PRO A 6 -6.23 10.43 13.61
N SER A 7 -6.83 10.29 14.78
CA SER A 7 -7.57 9.08 15.16
C SER A 7 -8.86 8.91 14.37
N GLY A 8 -9.23 7.65 14.12
CA GLY A 8 -10.47 7.29 13.42
C GLY A 8 -10.72 5.79 13.39
N ASP A 9 -11.92 5.41 12.94
CA ASP A 9 -12.30 4.00 12.75
C ASP A 9 -11.71 3.41 11.46
N ALA A 10 -11.43 4.27 10.48
CA ALA A 10 -10.75 3.88 9.25
C ALA A 10 -9.81 4.98 8.79
N ILE A 11 -8.69 4.57 8.17
CA ILE A 11 -7.73 5.45 7.52
C ILE A 11 -7.65 5.06 6.05
N PHE A 12 -7.72 6.04 5.15
CA PHE A 12 -7.70 5.80 3.72
C PHE A 12 -6.38 6.30 3.12
N LEU A 13 -5.64 5.41 2.46
CA LEU A 13 -4.36 5.69 1.81
C LEU A 13 -4.47 5.34 0.33
N LYS A 14 -4.70 6.34 -0.53
CA LYS A 14 -4.69 6.17 -1.99
C LYS A 14 -3.43 6.77 -2.56
N TRP A 15 -2.65 5.97 -3.30
CA TRP A 15 -1.43 6.45 -3.95
C TRP A 15 -0.52 7.17 -2.96
N VAL A 16 -0.22 6.49 -1.85
CA VAL A 16 0.66 6.99 -0.79
C VAL A 16 1.85 6.05 -0.64
N LEU A 17 1.62 4.76 -0.42
CA LEU A 17 2.70 3.82 -0.05
C LEU A 17 3.75 3.70 -1.16
N HIS A 18 3.35 3.52 -2.42
CA HIS A 18 4.24 3.57 -3.59
C HIS A 18 5.18 4.79 -3.74
N ASP A 19 4.96 5.90 -3.02
CA ASP A 19 5.85 7.07 -3.09
C ASP A 19 7.08 6.93 -2.17
N TRP A 20 7.07 5.93 -1.28
CA TRP A 20 8.02 5.80 -0.18
C TRP A 20 8.74 4.45 -0.20
N SER A 21 9.93 4.41 0.41
CA SER A 21 10.62 3.14 0.64
C SER A 21 9.83 2.24 1.61
N ASP A 22 10.16 0.95 1.61
CA ASP A 22 9.52 -0.02 2.48
C ASP A 22 9.65 0.38 3.96
N GLU A 23 10.80 0.90 4.41
CA GLU A 23 11.00 1.35 5.79
C GLU A 23 10.13 2.55 6.16
N ASP A 24 9.91 3.47 5.22
CA ASP A 24 9.04 4.62 5.43
C ASP A 24 7.56 4.23 5.35
N CYS A 25 7.18 3.29 4.48
CA CYS A 25 5.87 2.65 4.47
C CYS A 25 5.53 2.03 5.83
N VAL A 26 6.46 1.28 6.43
CA VAL A 26 6.27 0.70 7.77
C VAL A 26 6.08 1.79 8.83
N LYS A 27 6.81 2.90 8.78
CA LYS A 27 6.61 4.04 9.71
C LYS A 27 5.22 4.66 9.56
N ILE A 28 4.79 4.90 8.32
CA ILE A 28 3.45 5.44 7.99
C ILE A 28 2.37 4.49 8.54
N LEU A 29 2.48 3.20 8.23
CA LEU A 29 1.52 2.19 8.65
C LEU A 29 1.48 2.00 10.18
N LYS A 30 2.63 2.06 10.87
CA LYS A 30 2.68 2.05 12.35
C LYS A 30 1.97 3.24 12.98
N ASN A 31 2.05 4.42 12.36
CA ASN A 31 1.30 5.59 12.82
C ASN A 31 -0.20 5.40 12.59
N CYS A 32 -0.60 4.83 11.45
CA CYS A 32 -1.98 4.47 11.18
C CYS A 32 -2.50 3.46 12.22
N TRP A 33 -1.75 2.39 12.49
CA TRP A 33 -2.11 1.38 13.50
C TRP A 33 -2.35 2.00 14.88
N LYS A 34 -1.50 2.94 15.31
CA LYS A 34 -1.66 3.66 16.60
C LYS A 34 -2.91 4.54 16.64
N ALA A 35 -3.28 5.14 15.53
CA ALA A 35 -4.42 6.05 15.43
C ALA A 35 -5.78 5.35 15.30
N LEU A 36 -5.79 4.07 14.91
CA LEU A 36 -7.00 3.28 14.76
C LEU A 36 -7.59 2.80 16.09
N THR A 37 -8.92 2.77 16.15
CA THR A 37 -9.70 2.08 17.19
C THR A 37 -9.48 0.56 17.13
N GLU A 38 -9.91 -0.19 18.15
CA GLU A 38 -9.63 -1.63 18.29
C GLU A 38 -10.08 -2.48 17.09
N ASN A 39 -11.20 -2.10 16.45
CA ASN A 39 -11.72 -2.77 15.25
C ASN A 39 -11.49 -1.96 13.97
N GLY A 40 -10.54 -1.03 14.02
CA GLY A 40 -10.26 -0.13 12.92
C GLY A 40 -9.49 -0.78 11.78
N LYS A 41 -9.47 -0.12 10.61
CA LYS A 41 -8.72 -0.60 9.45
C LYS A 41 -8.03 0.50 8.65
N VAL A 42 -6.94 0.15 8.00
CA VAL A 42 -6.40 0.94 6.89
C VAL A 42 -6.97 0.41 5.58
N ILE A 43 -7.44 1.29 4.73
CA ILE A 43 -7.89 0.99 3.37
C ILE A 43 -6.83 1.55 2.42
N VAL A 44 -6.06 0.67 1.80
CA VAL A 44 -5.03 1.01 0.83
C VAL A 44 -5.59 0.87 -0.58
N VAL A 45 -5.37 1.89 -1.41
CA VAL A 45 -5.82 1.93 -2.79
C VAL A 45 -4.63 2.20 -3.72
N GLN A 46 -4.07 1.14 -4.29
CA GLN A 46 -2.87 1.16 -5.14
C GLN A 46 -2.90 0.07 -6.22
N CYS A 47 -2.00 0.18 -7.20
CA CYS A 47 -1.76 -0.92 -8.12
C CYS A 47 -1.07 -2.08 -7.37
N ILE A 48 -1.21 -3.29 -7.90
CA ILE A 48 -0.47 -4.47 -7.43
C ILE A 48 0.44 -4.88 -8.58
N LEU A 49 1.74 -4.94 -8.30
CA LEU A 49 2.73 -5.37 -9.28
C LEU A 49 2.62 -6.90 -9.49
N PRO A 50 2.39 -7.39 -10.72
CA PRO A 50 2.36 -8.82 -10.98
C PRO A 50 3.77 -9.41 -10.88
N ILE A 51 3.92 -10.52 -10.16
CA ILE A 51 5.21 -11.22 -9.97
C ILE A 51 5.75 -11.75 -11.31
N VAL A 52 4.86 -12.23 -12.18
CA VAL A 52 5.20 -12.71 -13.51
C VAL A 52 4.85 -11.62 -14.52
N PRO A 53 5.83 -11.09 -15.28
CA PRO A 53 5.54 -10.13 -16.33
C PRO A 53 4.64 -10.73 -17.40
N GLU A 54 3.57 -10.01 -17.73
CA GLU A 54 2.64 -10.37 -18.81
C GLU A 54 2.64 -9.31 -19.90
N THR A 55 2.32 -9.71 -21.13
CA THR A 55 2.25 -8.79 -22.29
C THR A 55 0.91 -8.08 -22.41
N THR A 56 0.04 -8.18 -21.39
CA THR A 56 -1.25 -7.50 -21.38
C THR A 56 -1.07 -6.00 -21.14
N ALA A 57 -1.95 -5.17 -21.73
CA ALA A 57 -1.89 -3.73 -21.55
C ALA A 57 -1.99 -3.30 -20.07
N LYS A 58 -2.75 -4.07 -19.27
CA LYS A 58 -2.91 -3.86 -17.83
C LYS A 58 -1.60 -4.08 -17.08
N ALA A 59 -0.95 -5.23 -17.28
CA ALA A 59 0.34 -5.51 -16.65
C ALA A 59 1.40 -4.49 -17.07
N GLN A 60 1.45 -4.14 -18.37
CA GLN A 60 2.37 -3.12 -18.89
C GLN A 60 2.14 -1.75 -18.24
N ALA A 61 0.90 -1.34 -17.98
CA ALA A 61 0.59 -0.07 -17.34
C ALA A 61 1.16 0.00 -15.91
N VAL A 62 1.08 -1.10 -15.13
CA VAL A 62 1.66 -1.13 -13.77
C VAL A 62 3.18 -1.06 -13.82
N PHE A 63 3.85 -1.77 -14.75
CA PHE A 63 5.31 -1.64 -14.91
C PHE A 63 5.73 -0.25 -15.41
N GLN A 64 4.93 0.41 -16.25
CA GLN A 64 5.19 1.79 -16.65
C GLN A 64 5.07 2.75 -15.47
N LEU A 65 4.11 2.53 -14.58
CA LEU A 65 3.98 3.28 -13.34
C LEU A 65 5.17 3.04 -12.40
N ASP A 66 5.65 1.81 -12.29
CA ASP A 66 6.85 1.48 -11.50
C ASP A 66 8.11 2.21 -12.01
N LEU A 67 8.30 2.24 -13.34
CA LEU A 67 9.36 3.05 -13.95
C LEU A 67 9.18 4.55 -13.70
N TYR A 68 7.94 5.04 -13.66
CA TYR A 68 7.65 6.42 -13.30
C TYR A 68 7.99 6.70 -11.83
N MET A 69 7.68 5.78 -10.91
CA MET A 69 8.09 5.87 -9.49
C MET A 69 9.61 5.93 -9.35
N LEU A 70 10.35 5.07 -10.07
CA LEU A 70 11.82 5.08 -10.10
C LEU A 70 12.42 6.43 -10.51
N VAL A 71 11.79 7.13 -11.45
CA VAL A 71 12.29 8.42 -11.98
C VAL A 71 11.86 9.60 -11.10
N CYS A 72 10.65 9.55 -10.52
CA CYS A 72 10.03 10.72 -9.90
C CYS A 72 10.08 10.73 -8.36
N THR A 73 10.48 9.63 -7.73
CA THR A 73 10.50 9.50 -6.27
C THR A 73 11.88 9.08 -5.77
N ASN A 74 12.10 9.18 -4.46
CA ASN A 74 13.34 8.72 -3.83
C ASN A 74 13.08 7.45 -3.03
N GLY A 75 12.97 6.31 -3.73
CA GLY A 75 12.75 4.99 -3.14
C GLY A 75 11.32 4.45 -3.27
N GLY A 76 10.41 5.18 -3.91
CA GLY A 76 9.09 4.69 -4.26
C GLY A 76 9.13 3.67 -5.40
N ARG A 77 8.18 2.73 -5.37
CA ARG A 77 8.02 1.63 -6.34
C ARG A 77 6.61 1.06 -6.27
N GLU A 78 6.17 0.42 -7.33
CA GLU A 78 5.00 -0.46 -7.25
C GLU A 78 5.40 -1.77 -6.56
N ILE A 79 4.51 -2.31 -5.73
CA ILE A 79 4.79 -3.50 -4.92
C ILE A 79 3.74 -4.60 -5.15
N SER A 80 4.18 -5.83 -4.97
CA SER A 80 3.33 -7.02 -5.11
C SER A 80 2.37 -7.18 -3.93
N GLU A 81 1.37 -8.05 -4.09
CA GLU A 81 0.41 -8.35 -3.02
C GLU A 81 1.11 -8.92 -1.77
N GLU A 82 2.11 -9.77 -1.97
CA GLU A 82 2.90 -10.38 -0.89
C GLU A 82 3.69 -9.32 -0.12
N GLU A 83 4.32 -8.39 -0.82
CA GLU A 83 5.02 -7.26 -0.19
C GLU A 83 4.07 -6.34 0.58
N PHE A 84 2.87 -6.05 0.06
CA PHE A 84 1.86 -5.30 0.83
C PHE A 84 1.45 -6.03 2.12
N ARG A 85 1.29 -7.36 2.05
CA ARG A 85 0.98 -8.20 3.22
C ARG A 85 2.11 -8.14 4.24
N ASP A 86 3.36 -8.23 3.81
CA ASP A 86 4.53 -8.16 4.69
C ASP A 86 4.65 -6.80 5.39
N LEU A 87 4.44 -5.69 4.66
CA LEU A 87 4.39 -4.35 5.23
C LEU A 87 3.28 -4.21 6.28
N ALA A 88 2.10 -4.79 6.02
CA ALA A 88 0.99 -4.77 6.97
C ALA A 88 1.35 -5.54 8.26
N ILE A 89 1.94 -6.74 8.13
CA ILE A 89 2.37 -7.55 9.27
C ILE A 89 3.45 -6.83 10.08
N GLU A 90 4.46 -6.26 9.42
CA GLU A 90 5.55 -5.54 10.08
C GLU A 90 5.05 -4.28 10.81
N ALA A 91 4.01 -3.65 10.28
CA ALA A 91 3.35 -2.52 10.93
C ALA A 91 2.42 -2.90 12.09
N GLY A 92 2.17 -4.20 12.28
CA GLY A 92 1.38 -4.73 13.41
C GLY A 92 -0.08 -5.07 13.07
N PHE A 93 -0.47 -5.07 11.79
CA PHE A 93 -1.81 -5.48 11.38
C PHE A 93 -1.91 -7.01 11.28
N PRO A 94 -2.76 -7.68 12.09
CA PRO A 94 -2.92 -9.13 12.03
C PRO A 94 -3.74 -9.60 10.82
N GLY A 95 -4.54 -8.72 10.19
CA GLY A 95 -5.38 -9.08 9.05
C GLY A 95 -5.06 -8.30 7.79
N PHE A 96 -5.09 -9.00 6.66
CA PHE A 96 -4.87 -8.47 5.32
C PHE A 96 -5.87 -9.09 4.35
N LYS A 97 -6.55 -8.26 3.56
CA LYS A 97 -7.51 -8.72 2.55
C LYS A 97 -7.47 -7.83 1.31
N VAL A 98 -7.32 -8.44 0.14
CA VAL A 98 -7.59 -7.79 -1.15
C VAL A 98 -9.07 -7.93 -1.46
N ALA A 99 -9.77 -6.81 -1.70
CA ALA A 99 -11.23 -6.78 -1.80
C ALA A 99 -11.75 -6.60 -3.23
N HIS A 100 -11.24 -5.62 -3.98
CA HIS A 100 -11.78 -5.28 -5.30
C HIS A 100 -10.73 -4.62 -6.19
N ALA A 101 -10.89 -4.76 -7.51
CA ALA A 101 -10.06 -4.10 -8.51
C ALA A 101 -10.94 -3.35 -9.52
N PHE A 102 -10.58 -2.11 -9.83
CA PHE A 102 -11.12 -1.37 -10.97
C PHE A 102 -9.99 -0.58 -11.63
N THR A 103 -9.88 -0.67 -12.96
CA THR A 103 -8.82 0.02 -13.74
C THR A 103 -7.43 -0.13 -13.13
N ASP A 104 -7.03 -1.39 -12.87
CA ASP A 104 -5.73 -1.81 -12.33
C ASP A 104 -5.36 -1.24 -10.94
N THR A 105 -6.30 -0.57 -10.28
CA THR A 105 -6.21 -0.13 -8.90
C THR A 105 -6.97 -1.09 -8.00
N TRP A 106 -6.31 -1.55 -6.95
CA TRP A 106 -6.82 -2.52 -5.98
C TRP A 106 -7.14 -1.86 -4.66
N VAL A 107 -8.23 -2.31 -4.03
CA VAL A 107 -8.59 -1.97 -2.66
C VAL A 107 -8.13 -3.09 -1.75
N MET A 108 -7.29 -2.76 -0.78
CA MET A 108 -6.76 -3.66 0.23
C MET A 108 -7.15 -3.15 1.62
N GLU A 109 -7.54 -4.06 2.52
CA GLU A 109 -7.87 -3.74 3.90
C GLU A 109 -6.84 -4.35 4.85
N PHE A 110 -6.22 -3.52 5.68
CA PHE A 110 -5.33 -3.95 6.77
C PHE A 110 -6.10 -3.75 8.07
N THR A 111 -6.54 -4.83 8.69
CA THR A 111 -7.37 -4.79 9.90
C THR A 111 -6.50 -4.91 11.14
N LYS A 112 -6.77 -4.07 12.14
CA LYS A 112 -6.15 -4.14 13.45
C LYS A 112 -6.61 -5.37 14.23
#